data_AF-A0A4Y7U5V7-F1
#
_entry.id   AF-A0A4Y7U5V7-F1
#
_cell.length_a   1.000
_cell.length_b   1.000
_cell.length_c   1.000
_cell.angle_alpha   90.00
_cell.angle_beta   90.00
_cell.angle_gamma   90.00
#
_symmetry.space_group_name_H-M   'P 1'
#
loop_
_entity.id
_entity.type
_entity.pdbx_description
1 polymer ?
#
loop_
_entity_poly.entity_id
_entity_poly.type
_entity_poly.pdbx_seq_one_letter_code
_entity_poly.pdbx_strand_id
1 'polypeptide(L)'
;IEFIENKHSDNFSLEIFKQEYAFYSQDLCDVMEEEFRNYLYTFFQDKSMSAFAVAIREGSKLRINYNIIRDMRKAFTKTFYDELIENSLYYGPPYYALYDFMQQTKKWPMLYLSVMEWETGNTKTEFFEYVKKHYPKHNAGEIKNEVEKWINYLKNKTI
;
A
#
# COMPACT_ATOMS: atom_id res chain seq x y z
N ILE A 1 14.92 5.89 16.61
CA ILE A 1 15.43 5.37 17.89
C ILE A 1 14.73 6.09 19.03
N GLU A 2 14.88 7.42 19.12
CA GLU A 2 14.18 8.27 20.10
C GLU A 2 12.67 8.02 20.17
N PHE A 3 11.98 7.83 19.04
CA PHE A 3 10.55 7.52 19.03
C PHE A 3 10.21 6.27 19.86
N ILE A 4 10.96 5.17 19.70
CA ILE A 4 10.70 3.90 20.40
C ILE A 4 11.12 4.01 21.88
N GLU A 5 12.25 4.66 22.15
CA GLU A 5 12.72 4.92 23.51
C GLU A 5 11.72 5.76 24.31
N ASN A 6 11.19 6.84 23.71
CA ASN A 6 10.19 7.69 24.32
C ASN A 6 8.84 6.96 24.52
N LYS A 7 8.47 6.07 23.59
CA LYS A 7 7.22 5.28 23.68
C LYS A 7 7.26 4.25 24.82
N HIS A 8 8.45 3.74 25.16
CA HIS A 8 8.65 2.69 26.16
C HIS A 8 9.55 3.14 27.31
N SER A 9 9.45 4.42 27.73
CA SER A 9 10.34 5.01 28.75
C SER A 9 10.37 4.23 30.06
N ASP A 10 9.24 3.62 30.43
CA ASP A 10 9.04 3.00 31.74
C ASP A 10 9.44 1.52 31.78
N ASN A 11 9.57 0.87 30.62
CA ASN A 11 9.82 -0.56 30.49
C ASN A 11 10.82 -0.90 29.38
N PHE A 12 11.63 0.07 28.95
CA PHE A 12 12.54 -0.11 27.83
C PHE A 12 13.44 -1.33 28.01
N SER A 13 13.55 -2.13 26.95
CA SER A 13 14.53 -3.20 26.84
C SER A 13 15.02 -3.30 25.41
N LEU A 14 16.21 -3.89 25.21
CA LEU A 14 16.73 -4.15 23.87
C LEU A 14 15.80 -5.06 23.05
N GLU A 15 15.05 -5.93 23.72
CA GLU A 15 14.10 -6.83 23.06
C GLU A 15 12.88 -6.05 22.54
N ILE A 16 12.28 -5.20 23.38
CA ILE A 16 11.19 -4.29 22.97
C ILE A 16 11.66 -3.39 21.82
N PHE A 17 12.87 -2.85 21.93
CA PHE A 17 13.43 -2.00 20.89
C PHE A 17 13.53 -2.74 19.54
N LYS A 18 14.04 -3.97 19.52
CA LYS A 18 14.15 -4.77 18.29
C LYS A 18 12.79 -5.06 17.67
N GLN A 19 11.81 -5.45 18.47
CA GLN A 19 10.46 -5.77 18.01
C GLN A 19 9.76 -4.55 17.43
N GLU A 20 9.77 -3.43 18.16
CA GLU A 20 9.16 -2.19 17.72
C GLU A 20 9.90 -1.61 16.51
N TYR A 21 11.23 -1.70 16.46
CA TYR A 21 12.00 -1.26 15.30
C TYR A 21 11.65 -2.08 14.06
N ALA A 22 11.54 -3.40 14.19
CA ALA A 22 11.14 -4.28 13.09
C ALA A 22 9.71 -4.00 12.59
N PHE A 23 8.79 -3.64 13.48
CA PHE A 23 7.43 -3.23 13.11
C PHE A 23 7.41 -1.86 12.44
N TYR A 24 8.00 -0.85 13.08
CA TYR A 24 7.94 0.54 12.63
C TYR A 24 8.74 0.82 11.37
N SER A 25 9.72 -0.03 11.05
CA SER A 25 10.52 0.06 9.82
C SER A 25 9.93 -0.69 8.63
N GLN A 26 8.71 -1.22 8.70
CA GLN A 26 8.08 -1.84 7.53
C GLN A 26 7.55 -0.79 6.55
N ASP A 27 7.77 -1.02 5.25
CA ASP A 27 7.17 -0.23 4.18
C ASP A 27 5.73 -0.69 3.93
N LEU A 28 4.77 0.21 4.07
CA LEU A 28 3.37 -0.09 3.80
C LEU A 28 3.11 -0.51 2.36
N CYS A 29 3.85 0.06 1.39
CA CYS A 29 3.70 -0.30 -0.02
C CYS A 29 4.18 -1.72 -0.28
N ASP A 30 5.38 -2.07 0.21
CA ASP A 30 5.94 -3.41 0.02
C ASP A 30 5.07 -4.50 0.66
N VAL A 31 4.54 -4.23 1.86
CA VAL A 31 3.67 -5.17 2.58
C VAL A 31 2.39 -5.50 1.80
N MET A 32 1.79 -4.50 1.15
CA MET A 32 0.56 -4.69 0.38
C MET A 32 0.81 -5.22 -1.03
N GLU A 33 2.06 -5.22 -1.50
CA GLU A 33 2.36 -5.47 -2.91
C GLU A 33 1.99 -6.88 -3.37
N GLU A 34 2.22 -7.89 -2.53
CA GLU A 34 1.86 -9.28 -2.84
C GLU A 34 0.34 -9.46 -2.95
N GLU A 35 -0.45 -8.92 -2.03
CA GLU A 35 -1.90 -9.03 -2.13
C GLU A 35 -2.48 -8.19 -3.26
N PHE A 36 -1.85 -7.06 -3.60
CA PHE A 36 -2.23 -6.34 -4.81
C PHE A 36 -1.95 -7.17 -6.07
N ARG A 37 -0.88 -7.96 -6.10
CA ARG A 37 -0.61 -8.92 -7.18
C ARG A 37 -1.69 -9.99 -7.27
N ASN A 38 -2.14 -10.52 -6.14
CA ASN A 38 -3.24 -11.50 -6.10
C ASN A 38 -4.55 -10.88 -6.59
N TYR A 39 -4.84 -9.63 -6.20
CA TYR A 39 -5.96 -8.87 -6.74
C TYR A 39 -5.90 -8.77 -8.28
N LEU A 40 -4.76 -8.38 -8.86
CA LEU A 40 -4.62 -8.26 -10.31
C LEU A 40 -4.87 -9.60 -11.01
N TYR A 41 -4.37 -10.70 -10.44
CA TYR A 41 -4.65 -12.02 -10.96
C TYR A 41 -6.16 -12.28 -11.01
N THR A 42 -6.87 -12.08 -9.90
CA THR A 42 -8.33 -12.28 -9.83
C THR A 42 -9.08 -11.37 -10.80
N PHE A 43 -8.75 -10.07 -10.84
CA PHE A 43 -9.37 -9.11 -11.75
C PHE A 43 -9.28 -9.57 -13.22
N PHE A 44 -8.10 -10.01 -13.67
CA PHE A 44 -7.94 -10.48 -15.05
C PHE A 44 -8.58 -11.86 -15.29
N GLN A 45 -8.65 -12.74 -14.28
CA GLN A 45 -9.42 -13.99 -14.38
C GLN A 45 -10.90 -13.71 -14.61
N ASP A 46 -11.50 -12.81 -13.83
CA ASP A 46 -12.92 -12.46 -13.93
C ASP A 46 -13.27 -11.80 -15.28
N LYS A 47 -12.28 -11.15 -15.91
CA LYS A 47 -12.37 -10.60 -17.27
C LYS A 47 -12.14 -11.63 -18.38
N SER A 48 -12.11 -12.92 -18.04
CA SER A 48 -11.82 -14.02 -18.97
C SER A 48 -10.45 -13.90 -19.65
N MET A 49 -9.49 -13.24 -19.00
CA MET A 49 -8.11 -13.05 -19.48
C MET A 49 -7.14 -13.96 -18.72
N SER A 50 -7.47 -15.24 -18.52
CA SER A 50 -6.74 -16.15 -17.64
C SER A 50 -5.25 -16.30 -17.95
N ALA A 51 -4.87 -16.36 -19.24
CA ALA A 51 -3.46 -16.42 -19.63
C ALA A 51 -2.70 -15.13 -19.27
N PHE A 52 -3.34 -13.98 -19.45
CA PHE A 52 -2.77 -12.69 -19.08
C PHE A 52 -2.68 -12.55 -17.55
N ALA A 53 -3.69 -13.02 -16.81
CA ALA A 53 -3.66 -13.05 -15.35
C ALA A 53 -2.44 -13.81 -14.81
N VAL A 54 -2.17 -15.01 -15.35
CA VAL A 54 -0.98 -15.81 -15.00
C VAL A 54 0.30 -15.06 -15.38
N ALA A 55 0.37 -14.50 -16.59
CA ALA A 55 1.54 -13.75 -17.06
C ALA A 55 1.84 -12.54 -16.16
N ILE A 56 0.83 -11.79 -15.72
CA ILE A 56 0.98 -10.67 -14.79
C ILE A 56 1.45 -11.15 -13.42
N ARG A 57 0.80 -12.18 -12.86
CA ARG A 57 1.15 -12.71 -11.54
C ARG A 57 2.60 -13.22 -11.48
N GLU A 58 3.06 -13.90 -12.52
CA GLU A 58 4.43 -14.42 -12.57
C GLU A 58 5.43 -13.32 -12.95
N GLY A 59 5.12 -12.53 -13.96
CA GLY A 59 5.99 -11.47 -14.48
C GLY A 59 6.19 -10.32 -13.49
N SER A 60 5.24 -10.05 -12.59
CA SER A 60 5.36 -8.97 -11.62
C SER A 60 6.13 -9.34 -10.35
N LYS A 61 6.59 -10.58 -10.18
CA LYS A 61 7.41 -10.98 -9.01
C LYS A 61 8.72 -10.21 -8.91
N LEU A 62 9.25 -9.73 -10.05
CA LEU A 62 10.54 -9.03 -10.15
C LEU A 62 10.40 -7.54 -10.49
N ARG A 63 9.20 -6.98 -10.34
CA ARG A 63 8.86 -5.61 -10.74
C ARG A 63 7.92 -5.00 -9.72
N ILE A 64 8.04 -3.69 -9.54
CA ILE A 64 7.10 -2.93 -8.71
C ILE A 64 5.74 -2.91 -9.41
N ASN A 65 4.70 -3.44 -8.78
CA ASN A 65 3.35 -3.53 -9.34
C ASN A 65 2.81 -2.16 -9.79
N TYR A 66 3.09 -1.09 -9.04
CA TYR A 66 2.71 0.28 -9.43
C TYR A 66 3.21 0.66 -10.83
N ASN A 67 4.46 0.29 -11.17
CA ASN A 67 5.02 0.59 -12.50
C ASN A 67 4.29 -0.18 -13.60
N ILE A 68 3.90 -1.43 -13.34
CA ILE A 68 3.12 -2.24 -14.28
C ILE A 68 1.77 -1.60 -14.54
N ILE A 69 1.05 -1.18 -13.49
CA ILE A 69 -0.24 -0.50 -13.65
C ILE A 69 -0.08 0.81 -14.42
N ARG A 70 0.97 1.58 -14.14
CA ARG A 70 1.24 2.81 -14.88
C ARG A 70 1.49 2.55 -16.38
N ASP A 71 2.13 1.45 -16.74
CA ASP A 71 2.31 1.08 -18.15
C ASP A 71 1.01 0.53 -18.77
N MET A 72 0.18 -0.19 -18.00
CA MET A 72 -1.17 -0.57 -18.42
C MET A 72 -2.04 0.65 -18.76
N ARG A 73 -1.88 1.78 -18.06
CA ARG A 73 -2.56 3.04 -18.41
C ARG A 73 -2.31 3.48 -19.86
N LYS A 74 -1.13 3.18 -20.40
CA LYS A 74 -0.75 3.51 -21.79
C LYS A 74 -1.27 2.48 -22.78
N ALA A 75 -1.38 1.22 -22.36
CA ALA A 75 -1.72 0.10 -23.23
C ALA A 75 -3.23 -0.17 -23.30
N PHE A 76 -3.97 0.08 -22.22
CA PHE A 76 -5.40 -0.22 -22.12
C PHE A 76 -6.27 0.95 -22.56
N THR A 77 -7.53 0.64 -22.90
CA THR A 77 -8.54 1.67 -23.08
C THR A 77 -8.77 2.37 -21.74
N LYS A 78 -9.10 3.68 -21.79
CA LYS A 78 -9.38 4.46 -20.58
C LYS A 78 -10.44 3.80 -19.70
N THR A 79 -11.53 3.33 -20.29
CA THR A 79 -12.62 2.68 -19.56
C THR A 79 -12.16 1.44 -18.80
N PHE A 80 -11.35 0.58 -19.43
CA PHE A 80 -10.87 -0.64 -18.79
C PHE A 80 -9.82 -0.35 -17.71
N TYR A 81 -8.95 0.63 -17.94
CA TYR A 81 -8.00 1.08 -16.93
C TYR A 81 -8.71 1.69 -15.71
N ASP A 82 -9.67 2.59 -15.94
CA ASP A 82 -10.45 3.20 -14.85
C ASP A 82 -11.19 2.12 -14.06
N GLU A 83 -11.79 1.14 -14.73
CA GLU A 83 -12.42 0.00 -14.07
C GLU A 83 -11.45 -0.77 -13.17
N LEU A 84 -10.23 -1.07 -13.65
CA LEU A 84 -9.20 -1.74 -12.85
C LEU A 84 -8.86 -0.95 -11.58
N ILE A 85 -8.67 0.37 -11.70
CA ILE A 85 -8.33 1.22 -10.56
C ILE A 85 -9.49 1.30 -9.57
N GLU A 86 -10.70 1.58 -10.05
CA GLU A 86 -11.90 1.69 -9.22
C GLU A 86 -12.21 0.38 -8.50
N ASN A 87 -12.10 -0.76 -9.20
CA ASN A 87 -12.30 -2.09 -8.62
C ASN A 87 -11.24 -2.40 -7.55
N SER A 88 -9.99 -1.95 -7.75
CA SER A 88 -8.89 -2.20 -6.81
C SER A 88 -9.08 -1.50 -5.47
N LEU A 89 -9.79 -0.37 -5.44
CA LEU A 89 -10.10 0.36 -4.21
C LEU A 89 -11.13 -0.37 -3.33
N TYR A 90 -11.91 -1.28 -3.91
CA TYR A 90 -12.94 -2.05 -3.19
C TYR A 90 -12.51 -3.48 -2.87
N TYR A 91 -11.84 -4.15 -3.82
CA TYR A 91 -11.53 -5.59 -3.72
C TYR A 91 -10.05 -5.88 -3.50
N GLY A 92 -9.18 -4.90 -3.71
CA GLY A 92 -7.75 -5.01 -3.47
C GLY A 92 -7.31 -4.26 -2.22
N PRO A 93 -6.04 -4.41 -1.79
CA PRO A 93 -5.47 -3.48 -0.84
C PRO A 93 -5.38 -2.09 -1.47
N PRO A 94 -5.39 -1.00 -0.67
CA PRO A 94 -5.26 0.38 -1.15
C PRO A 94 -3.85 0.72 -1.65
N TYR A 95 -3.09 -0.29 -2.10
CA TYR A 95 -1.71 -0.22 -2.58
C TYR A 95 -1.53 0.84 -3.66
N TYR A 96 -2.34 0.82 -4.73
CA TYR A 96 -2.13 1.74 -5.85
C TYR A 96 -2.31 3.21 -5.42
N ALA A 97 -3.36 3.51 -4.64
CA ALA A 97 -3.60 4.85 -4.12
C ALA A 97 -2.49 5.29 -3.15
N LEU A 98 -2.04 4.40 -2.26
CA LEU A 98 -0.97 4.68 -1.30
C LEU A 98 0.37 4.92 -2.00
N TYR A 99 0.69 4.11 -3.00
CA TYR A 99 1.92 4.24 -3.78
C TYR A 99 1.91 5.52 -4.62
N ASP A 100 0.78 5.87 -5.25
CA ASP A 100 0.67 7.11 -6.01
C ASP A 100 0.80 8.34 -5.10
N PHE A 101 0.20 8.31 -3.91
CA PHE A 101 0.40 9.34 -2.88
C PHE A 101 1.87 9.47 -2.47
N MET A 102 2.56 8.34 -2.23
CA MET A 102 3.98 8.32 -1.90
C MET A 102 4.83 8.93 -3.02
N GLN A 103 4.54 8.63 -4.29
CA GLN A 103 5.24 9.19 -5.45
C GLN A 103 5.08 10.72 -5.56
N GLN A 104 3.98 11.28 -5.06
CA GLN A 104 3.76 12.74 -5.09
C GLN A 104 4.45 13.48 -3.94
N THR A 105 4.70 12.79 -2.83
CA THR A 105 5.26 13.37 -1.60
C THR A 105 6.74 13.07 -1.43
N LYS A 106 7.25 12.01 -2.06
CA LYS A 106 8.63 11.54 -1.91
C LYS A 106 9.37 11.51 -3.24
N LYS A 107 10.71 11.59 -3.15
CA LYS A 107 11.62 11.51 -4.31
C LYS A 107 12.55 10.33 -4.14
N TRP A 108 12.92 9.72 -5.26
CA TRP A 108 13.97 8.71 -5.31
C TRP A 108 15.28 9.26 -4.70
N PRO A 109 16.03 8.47 -3.91
CA PRO A 109 15.83 7.04 -3.60
C PRO A 109 14.91 6.76 -2.40
N MET A 110 14.35 7.77 -1.75
CA MET A 110 13.50 7.62 -0.55
C MET A 110 12.03 7.29 -0.91
N LEU A 111 11.82 6.30 -1.78
CA LEU A 111 10.47 5.79 -2.09
C LEU A 111 10.11 4.69 -1.08
N TYR A 112 9.80 5.13 0.13
CA TYR A 112 9.51 4.27 1.24
C TYR A 112 8.52 4.96 2.17
N LEU A 113 7.44 4.31 2.56
CA LEU A 113 6.47 4.86 3.50
C LEU A 113 6.35 3.95 4.72
N SER A 114 7.04 4.31 5.80
CA SER A 114 7.06 3.49 7.02
C SER A 114 5.72 3.51 7.77
N VAL A 115 5.50 2.43 8.54
CA VAL A 115 4.49 2.42 9.60
C VAL A 115 4.73 3.56 10.60
N MET A 116 5.98 3.88 10.93
CA MET A 116 6.31 4.99 11.83
C MET A 116 5.77 6.32 11.30
N GLU A 117 6.10 6.67 10.06
CA GLU A 117 5.65 7.92 9.43
C GLU A 117 4.13 8.02 9.38
N TRP A 118 3.47 6.89 9.14
CA TRP A 118 2.03 6.79 9.14
C TRP A 118 1.41 7.08 10.52
N GLU A 119 2.03 6.60 11.61
CA GLU A 119 1.51 6.78 12.98
C GLU A 119 1.88 8.13 13.61
N THR A 120 3.07 8.67 13.32
CA THR A 120 3.61 9.84 14.05
C THR A 120 3.47 11.16 13.30
N GLY A 121 3.24 11.11 11.99
CA GLY A 121 3.21 12.29 11.11
C GLY A 121 1.80 12.74 10.72
N ASN A 122 1.76 13.73 9.83
CA ASN A 122 0.53 14.15 9.15
C ASN A 122 0.13 13.20 8.02
N THR A 123 0.91 12.16 7.75
CA THR A 123 0.75 11.29 6.57
C THR A 123 -0.64 10.68 6.49
N LYS A 124 -1.24 10.24 7.61
CA LYS A 124 -2.60 9.73 7.64
C LYS A 124 -3.64 10.77 7.17
N THR A 125 -3.48 12.02 7.60
CA THR A 125 -4.35 13.15 7.22
C THR A 125 -4.11 13.56 5.78
N GLU A 126 -2.85 13.64 5.35
CA GLU A 126 -2.47 13.99 3.97
C GLU A 126 -2.95 12.94 2.98
N PHE A 127 -2.83 11.65 3.31
CA PHE A 127 -3.37 10.57 2.50
C PHE A 127 -4.89 10.64 2.42
N PHE A 128 -5.58 10.93 3.53
CA PHE A 128 -7.02 11.10 3.53
C PHE A 128 -7.48 12.24 2.59
N GLU A 129 -6.83 13.40 2.65
CA GLU A 129 -7.13 14.52 1.74
C GLU A 129 -6.74 14.23 0.29
N TYR A 130 -5.64 13.49 0.07
CA TYR A 130 -5.27 12.98 -1.24
C TYR A 130 -6.38 12.09 -1.82
N VAL A 131 -6.89 11.13 -1.05
CA VAL A 131 -7.96 10.24 -1.52
C VAL A 131 -9.25 11.02 -1.83
N LYS A 132 -9.65 11.97 -0.98
CA LYS A 132 -10.81 12.84 -1.26
C LYS A 132 -10.68 13.60 -2.58
N LYS A 133 -9.48 14.08 -2.88
CA LYS A 133 -9.20 14.85 -4.10
C LYS A 133 -9.14 13.97 -5.35
N HIS A 134 -8.49 12.81 -5.28
CA HIS A 134 -8.18 11.99 -6.44
C HIS A 134 -9.21 10.89 -6.73
N TYR A 135 -9.96 10.46 -5.71
CA TYR A 135 -10.98 9.42 -5.79
C TYR A 135 -12.31 9.92 -5.16
N PRO A 136 -12.91 11.02 -5.66
CA PRO A 136 -14.04 11.69 -5.00
C PRO A 136 -15.34 10.87 -4.95
N LYS A 137 -15.40 9.75 -5.70
CA LYS A 137 -16.53 8.80 -5.68
C LYS A 137 -16.45 7.80 -4.53
N HIS A 138 -15.30 7.73 -3.85
CA HIS A 138 -15.02 6.76 -2.81
C HIS A 138 -14.98 7.42 -1.44
N ASN A 139 -15.29 6.64 -0.41
CA ASN A 139 -15.17 7.10 0.96
C ASN A 139 -13.69 7.06 1.38
N ALA A 140 -13.06 8.24 1.45
CA ALA A 140 -11.67 8.35 1.88
C ALA A 140 -11.40 7.79 3.28
N GLY A 141 -12.41 7.82 4.17
CA GLY A 141 -12.32 7.22 5.49
C GLY A 141 -12.20 5.71 5.43
N GLU A 142 -12.94 5.05 4.54
CA GLU A 142 -12.87 3.59 4.34
C GLU A 142 -11.52 3.18 3.75
N ILE A 143 -11.06 3.84 2.68
CA ILE A 143 -9.74 3.54 2.07
C ILE A 143 -8.61 3.73 3.08
N LYS A 144 -8.64 4.81 3.88
CA LYS A 144 -7.68 5.02 4.96
C LYS A 144 -7.76 3.91 6.02
N ASN A 145 -8.97 3.48 6.39
CA ASN A 145 -9.15 2.41 7.36
C ASN A 145 -8.66 1.05 6.83
N GLU A 146 -8.68 0.81 5.51
CA GLU A 146 -8.03 -0.37 4.94
C GLU A 146 -6.52 -0.36 5.18
N VAL A 147 -5.85 0.79 5.08
CA VAL A 147 -4.43 0.90 5.46
C VAL A 147 -4.22 0.56 6.94
N GLU A 148 -5.11 1.03 7.84
CA GLU A 148 -5.04 0.68 9.27
C GLU A 148 -5.18 -0.83 9.52
N LYS A 149 -6.04 -1.52 8.77
CA LYS A 149 -6.20 -2.98 8.89
C LYS A 149 -4.91 -3.70 8.56
N TRP A 150 -4.19 -3.25 7.53
CA TRP A 150 -2.88 -3.76 7.16
C TRP A 150 -1.84 -3.54 8.26
N ILE A 151 -1.81 -2.34 8.86
CA ILE A 151 -0.91 -2.05 9.98
C ILE A 151 -1.22 -2.95 11.18
N ASN A 152 -2.49 -3.14 11.51
CA ASN A 152 -2.89 -4.04 12.59
C ASN A 152 -2.51 -5.50 12.30
N TYR A 153 -2.63 -5.95 11.06
CA TYR A 153 -2.15 -7.27 10.63
C TYR A 153 -0.64 -7.43 10.84
N LEU A 154 0.16 -6.42 10.47
CA LEU A 154 1.61 -6.43 10.69
C LEU A 154 1.97 -6.50 12.18
N LYS A 155 1.25 -5.74 13.01
CA LYS A 155 1.45 -5.72 14.46
C LYS A 155 1.23 -7.11 15.06
N ASN A 156 0.15 -7.78 14.66
CA ASN A 156 -0.18 -9.13 15.13
C ASN A 156 0.77 -10.22 14.62
N LYS A 157 1.49 -9.98 13.53
CA LYS A 157 2.51 -10.90 12.99
C LYS A 157 3.87 -10.75 13.68
N THR A 158 4.12 -9.60 14.30
CA THR A 158 5.42 -9.23 14.88
C THR A 158 5.47 -9.48 16.39
N ILE A 159 4.31 -9.67 17.04
CA ILE A 159 4.14 -10.08 18.45
C ILE A 159 3.97 -11.60 18.50
#